data_AF-H9EZS4-F1
#
_entry.id   AF-H9EZS4-F1
#
_cell.length_a   1.000
_cell.length_b   1.000
_cell.length_c   1.000
_cell.angle_alpha   90.00
_cell.angle_beta   90.00
_cell.angle_gamma   90.00
#
_symmetry.space_group_name_H-M   'P 1'
#
loop_
_entity.id
_entity.type
_entity.pdbx_description
1 polymer ?
#
loop_
_entity_poly.entity_id
_entity_poly.type
_entity_poly.pdbx_seq_one_letter_code
_entity_poly.pdbx_strand_id
1 'polypeptide(L)'
;MAPQMYEFHLPLSPEELLKSGGVNQYVVQEVLSIKHLPPQLRAFQAAFRAQGPLAVLEHFDTIYSILHHFRSIDPDLKEDTLEFLIKVV
;
A
#
# COMPACT_ATOMS: atom_id res chain seq x y z
N MET A 1 30.81 -13.57 -7.79
CA MET A 1 29.75 -12.56 -7.67
C MET A 1 28.75 -13.07 -6.65
N ALA A 2 28.54 -12.34 -5.55
CA ALA A 2 27.60 -12.77 -4.51
C ALA A 2 26.16 -12.64 -5.05
N PRO A 3 25.35 -13.72 -5.09
CA PRO A 3 24.01 -13.73 -5.66
C PRO A 3 22.99 -12.85 -4.89
N GLN A 4 23.37 -12.27 -3.76
CA GLN A 4 22.48 -11.54 -2.85
C GLN A 4 22.07 -10.14 -3.34
N MET A 5 22.66 -9.60 -4.42
CA MET A 5 22.34 -8.24 -4.87
C MET A 5 20.97 -8.08 -5.55
N TYR A 6 20.33 -9.17 -5.99
CA TYR A 6 19.04 -9.12 -6.72
C TYR A 6 17.91 -9.85 -5.99
N GLU A 7 18.14 -10.30 -4.76
CA GLU A 7 17.11 -10.97 -3.98
C GLU A 7 16.20 -9.91 -3.35
N PHE A 8 14.93 -9.87 -3.75
CA PHE A 8 13.92 -9.01 -3.14
C PHE A 8 13.34 -9.71 -1.92
N HIS A 9 13.39 -9.03 -0.78
CA HIS A 9 12.95 -9.57 0.50
C HIS A 9 11.49 -9.19 0.71
N LEU A 10 10.61 -10.20 0.63
CA LEU A 10 9.20 -10.04 0.98
C LEU A 10 9.07 -9.94 2.52
N PRO A 11 8.35 -8.95 3.04
CA PRO A 11 8.11 -8.84 4.48
C PRO A 11 7.28 -10.03 4.95
N LEU A 12 7.67 -10.63 6.08
CA LEU A 12 6.95 -11.75 6.69
C LEU A 12 5.83 -11.28 7.63
N SER A 13 5.89 -10.01 8.04
CA SER A 13 4.88 -9.36 8.87
C SER A 13 4.62 -7.92 8.41
N PRO A 14 3.40 -7.37 8.58
CA PRO A 14 3.10 -5.98 8.21
C PRO A 14 3.96 -4.95 8.95
N GLU A 15 4.47 -5.29 10.13
CA GLU A 15 5.33 -4.42 10.93
C GLU A 15 6.72 -4.25 10.32
N GLU A 16 7.20 -5.22 9.53
CA GLU A 16 8.48 -5.12 8.82
C GLU A 16 8.46 -4.02 7.75
N LEU A 17 7.30 -3.72 7.18
CA LEU A 17 7.13 -2.63 6.22
C LEU A 17 7.42 -1.25 6.84
N LEU A 18 7.32 -1.10 8.17
CA LEU A 18 7.61 0.16 8.87
C LEU A 18 9.08 0.31 9.29
N LYS A 19 9.88 -0.75 9.15
CA LYS A 19 11.28 -0.74 9.55
C LYS A 19 12.13 -0.12 8.44
N SER A 20 13.15 0.63 8.84
CA SER A 20 14.02 1.33 7.90
C SER A 20 14.87 0.37 7.07
N GLY A 21 14.38 0.06 5.86
CA GLY A 21 15.11 0.16 4.59
C GLY A 21 16.38 -0.66 4.42
N GLY A 22 16.31 -1.98 4.63
CA GLY A 22 17.32 -2.87 4.06
C GLY A 22 17.36 -2.75 2.53
N VAL A 23 18.51 -3.08 1.92
CA VAL A 23 18.62 -3.14 0.45
C VAL A 23 17.61 -4.20 -0.06
N ASN A 24 16.93 -3.91 -1.16
CA ASN A 24 15.97 -4.81 -1.81
C ASN A 24 14.72 -5.17 -0.97
N GLN A 25 14.22 -4.22 -0.18
CA GLN A 25 12.98 -4.35 0.59
C GLN A 25 11.98 -3.28 0.18
N TYR A 26 10.69 -3.62 0.24
CA TYR A 26 9.64 -2.62 0.19
C TYR A 26 9.41 -2.03 1.57
N VAL A 27 9.20 -0.72 1.64
CA VAL A 27 8.92 -0.01 2.90
C VAL A 27 7.73 0.91 2.71
N VAL A 28 6.97 1.08 3.78
CA VAL A 28 5.94 2.10 3.90
C VAL A 28 6.63 3.38 4.36
N GLN A 29 6.48 4.46 3.61
CA GLN A 29 7.12 5.73 3.94
C GLN A 29 6.36 6.42 5.06
N GLU A 30 5.03 6.37 5.01
CA GLU A 30 4.18 6.97 6.04
C GLU A 30 2.90 6.16 6.33
N VAL A 31 2.47 6.22 7.59
CA VAL A 31 1.14 5.76 7.99
C VAL A 31 0.20 6.96 8.03
N LEU A 32 -0.68 7.03 7.04
CA LEU A 32 -1.62 8.11 6.86
C LEU A 32 -2.68 8.09 7.97
N SER A 33 -2.98 9.28 8.49
CA SER A 33 -4.09 9.46 9.43
C SER A 33 -5.43 9.09 8.78
N ILE A 34 -6.36 8.52 9.56
CA ILE A 34 -7.69 8.07 9.12
C ILE A 34 -8.43 9.14 8.28
N LYS A 35 -8.32 10.42 8.66
CA LYS A 35 -8.96 11.55 7.97
C LYS A 35 -8.48 11.73 6.52
N HIS A 36 -7.26 11.31 6.21
CA HIS A 36 -6.65 11.44 4.89
C HIS A 36 -6.85 10.20 4.01
N LEU A 37 -7.35 9.08 4.56
CA LEU A 37 -7.51 7.85 3.79
C LEU A 37 -8.54 7.96 2.66
N PRO A 38 -9.76 8.52 2.85
CA PRO A 38 -10.71 8.65 1.75
C PRO A 38 -10.23 9.49 0.56
N PRO A 39 -9.64 10.70 0.74
CA PRO A 39 -9.10 11.44 -0.40
C PRO A 39 -7.89 10.73 -1.04
N GLN A 40 -7.04 10.07 -0.27
CA GLN A 40 -5.89 9.32 -0.81
C GLN A 40 -6.30 8.08 -1.61
N LEU A 41 -7.33 7.36 -1.15
CA LEU A 41 -7.89 6.23 -1.92
C LEU A 41 -8.44 6.71 -3.27
N ARG A 42 -9.14 7.85 -3.32
CA ARG A 42 -9.61 8.44 -4.58
C ARG A 42 -8.47 8.86 -5.50
N ALA A 43 -7.41 9.45 -4.94
CA ALA A 43 -6.21 9.79 -5.70
C ALA A 43 -5.56 8.53 -6.30
N PHE A 44 -5.44 7.47 -5.50
CA PHE A 44 -4.90 6.20 -5.97
C PHE A 44 -5.77 5.57 -7.06
N GLN A 45 -7.10 5.54 -6.90
CA GLN A 45 -8.01 5.05 -7.95
C GLN A 45 -7.85 5.83 -9.26
N ALA A 46 -7.67 7.16 -9.19
CA ALA A 46 -7.43 7.99 -10.36
C ALA A 46 -6.08 7.67 -11.02
N ALA A 47 -5.02 7.55 -10.22
CA ALA A 47 -3.70 7.16 -10.71
C ALA A 47 -3.75 5.78 -11.37
N PHE A 48 -4.37 4.79 -10.73
CA PHE A 48 -4.51 3.43 -11.25
C PHE A 48 -5.24 3.40 -12.59
N ARG A 49 -6.25 4.25 -12.80
CA ARG A 49 -6.92 4.37 -14.12
C ARG A 49 -6.02 4.99 -15.18
N ALA A 50 -5.11 5.88 -14.81
CA ALA A 50 -4.23 6.59 -15.75
C ALA A 50 -2.97 5.80 -16.10
N GLN A 51 -2.32 5.17 -15.12
CA GLN A 51 -1.02 4.49 -15.28
C GLN A 51 -1.09 2.96 -15.06
N GLY A 52 -2.28 2.43 -14.77
CA GLY A 52 -2.50 1.01 -14.55
C GLY A 52 -1.96 0.51 -13.21
N PRO A 53 -1.69 -0.81 -13.10
CA PRO A 53 -1.28 -1.46 -11.86
C PRO A 53 -0.01 -0.91 -11.22
N LEU A 54 0.88 -0.30 -12.01
CA LEU A 54 2.12 0.30 -11.51
C LEU A 54 1.87 1.46 -10.53
N ALA A 55 0.68 2.05 -10.55
CA ALA A 55 0.27 3.05 -9.55
C ALA A 55 0.38 2.55 -8.11
N VAL A 56 0.34 1.24 -7.89
CA VAL A 56 0.49 0.66 -6.55
C VAL A 56 1.83 1.03 -5.93
N LEU A 57 2.90 1.21 -6.73
CA LEU A 57 4.23 1.54 -6.23
C LEU A 57 4.29 2.95 -5.60
N GLU A 58 3.44 3.86 -6.08
CA GLU A 58 3.36 5.24 -5.59
C GLU A 58 2.35 5.41 -4.46
N HIS A 59 1.34 4.53 -4.41
CA HIS A 59 0.20 4.65 -3.50
C HIS A 59 0.07 3.52 -2.48
N PHE A 60 1.05 2.63 -2.38
CA PHE A 60 1.02 1.48 -1.47
C PHE A 60 0.72 1.88 -0.01
N ASP A 61 1.31 2.99 0.45
CA ASP A 61 1.11 3.54 1.79
C ASP A 61 -0.37 3.79 2.11
N THR A 62 -1.19 4.08 1.10
CA THR A 62 -2.64 4.24 1.25
C THR A 62 -3.30 2.92 1.64
N ILE A 63 -3.03 1.84 0.90
CA ILE A 63 -3.56 0.50 1.21
C ILE A 63 -3.05 0.05 2.57
N TYR A 64 -1.75 0.21 2.81
CA TYR A 64 -1.15 -0.17 4.07
C TYR A 64 -1.81 0.54 5.26
N SER A 65 -2.00 1.86 5.16
CA SER A 65 -2.60 2.65 6.23
C SER A 65 -4.06 2.26 6.50
N ILE A 66 -4.81 1.89 5.45
CA ILE A 66 -6.16 1.34 5.57
C ILE A 66 -6.16 0.01 6.33
N LEU A 67 -5.23 -0.90 5.99
CA LEU A 67 -5.07 -2.18 6.69
C LEU A 67 -4.59 -1.98 8.14
N HIS A 68 -3.68 -1.05 8.36
CA HIS A 68 -3.16 -0.70 9.69
C HIS A 68 -4.27 -0.15 10.60
N HIS A 69 -5.17 0.68 10.06
CA HIS A 69 -6.31 1.24 10.77
C HIS A 69 -7.61 0.45 10.62
N PHE A 70 -7.56 -0.79 10.13
CA PHE A 70 -8.75 -1.53 9.67
C PHE A 70 -9.87 -1.65 10.72
N ARG A 71 -9.54 -1.68 12.01
CA ARG A 71 -10.54 -1.74 13.11
C ARG A 71 -11.22 -0.40 13.40
N SER A 72 -10.63 0.71 12.98
CA SER A 72 -11.02 2.07 13.36
C SER A 72 -11.55 2.90 12.19
N ILE A 73 -11.44 2.40 10.96
CA ILE A 73 -11.98 3.06 9.78
C ILE A 73 -13.42 2.64 9.50
N ASP A 74 -14.11 3.51 8.77
CA ASP A 74 -15.48 3.32 8.32
C ASP A 74 -15.64 2.05 7.46
N PRO A 75 -16.72 1.27 7.61
CA PRO A 75 -17.00 0.09 6.78
C PRO A 75 -17.01 0.39 5.28
N ASP A 76 -17.58 1.52 4.85
CA ASP A 76 -17.71 1.87 3.43
C ASP A 76 -16.31 2.01 2.81
N LEU A 77 -15.36 2.60 3.54
CA LEU A 77 -13.98 2.73 3.08
C LEU A 77 -13.29 1.36 2.91
N LYS A 78 -13.64 0.36 3.73
CA LYS A 78 -13.08 -0.99 3.61
C LYS A 78 -13.61 -1.68 2.36
N GLU A 79 -14.92 -1.58 2.13
CA GLU A 79 -15.58 -2.16 0.96
C GLU A 79 -15.06 -1.50 -0.31
N ASP A 80 -15.01 -0.17 -0.38
CA ASP A 80 -14.45 0.58 -1.51
C ASP A 80 -13.02 0.15 -1.84
N THR A 81 -12.18 -0.04 -0.82
CA THR A 81 -10.79 -0.47 -0.99
C THR A 81 -10.73 -1.91 -1.49
N LEU A 82 -11.52 -2.81 -0.92
CA LEU A 82 -11.57 -4.21 -1.34
C LEU A 82 -12.05 -4.33 -2.78
N GLU A 83 -13.19 -3.73 -3.11
CA GLU A 83 -13.76 -3.71 -4.47
C GLU A 83 -12.76 -3.18 -5.47
N PHE A 84 -12.03 -2.13 -5.12
CA PHE A 84 -10.98 -1.58 -5.97
C PHE A 84 -9.82 -2.56 -6.19
N LEU A 85 -9.34 -3.24 -5.13
CA LEU A 85 -8.20 -4.17 -5.23
C LEU A 85 -8.54 -5.48 -5.94
N ILE A 86 -9.77 -5.98 -5.82
CA ILE A 86 -10.21 -7.19 -6.52
C ILE A 86 -10.58 -6.93 -7.98
N LYS A 87 -10.76 -5.66 -8.37
CA LYS A 87 -11.10 -5.30 -9.73
C LYS A 87 -9.89 -5.59 -10.62
N VAL A 88 -9.93 -6.75 -11.27
CA VAL A 88 -9.05 -7.09 -12.39
C VAL A 88 -9.41 -6.13 -13.51
N VAL A 89 -8.60 -5.10 -13.72
CA VAL A 89 -8.71 -4.18 -14.88
C VAL A 89 -8.04 -4.81 -16.08
#